data_AF-A0A9E3NQC3-F1
#
_entry.id   AF-A0A9E3NQC3-F1
#
_cell.length_a   1.000
_cell.length_b   1.000
_cell.length_c   1.000
_cell.angle_alpha   90.00
_cell.angle_beta   90.00
_cell.angle_gamma   90.00
#
_symmetry.space_group_name_H-M   'P 1'
#
loop_
_entity.id
_entity.type
_entity.pdbx_description
1 polymer ?
#
loop_
_entity_poly.entity_id
_entity_poly.type
_entity_poly.pdbx_seq_one_letter_code
_entity_poly.pdbx_strand_id
1 'polypeptide(L)'
;MQRSARVLACALFVMLAGCSSAAEEVEPTGNVNPGGGPGTPPEPEPAGPTTPTATCTMRADVPLTYEEKRLVNRLPGKSVAFSEELLKGTGFDVFEPDFSKELCKDGIAGAATFDAAKALVSAAGTRLWRAAVDRVQGRRPSGTLPAGDDRMLYWARLTMTKTLRAWAPSFELDAAKRADLEWELERASRGQLDVKLPPGSNYVRVLVSGFDPFTLGTPGATDDASIKIGNPSGASALAYDGYELTLPNGKTAHIEAFTLPVNYGPFERGMQEETLGPWFSAGPSQVDISITMSQGGGYRFKLEEYNGRYHGLFAGNDDVATCNGSFLPSVDGCNIHPSAKWIGYDSRPWRIGQPPQFVESTLPVDKMIAANTGTRVPRPPDSQAAGGNAFDVVWGYDYGIFTSCTASETQSLYSPVSTTYPPPVMPSPPSASTCARSGSGGDYLSNESAYRATLLRDVMGLTIPVGHIHTPVMTRFLAGNESEITDSKFEAYRAAIVLQGRLLVEEVAKSL
;
A
#
# COMPACT_ATOMS: atom_id res chain seq x y z
N MET A 1 53.53 -13.68 -51.68
CA MET A 1 52.97 -15.04 -51.60
C MET A 1 51.49 -14.94 -51.26
N GLN A 2 50.66 -15.69 -51.99
CA GLN A 2 49.22 -15.54 -52.24
C GLN A 2 48.33 -15.87 -51.01
N ARG A 3 47.30 -15.03 -50.74
CA ARG A 3 45.82 -15.23 -50.94
C ARG A 3 45.13 -16.08 -49.84
N SER A 4 43.94 -15.78 -49.31
CA SER A 4 42.79 -14.99 -49.80
C SER A 4 41.93 -14.45 -48.65
N ALA A 5 41.31 -13.30 -48.88
CA ALA A 5 40.21 -12.69 -48.14
C ALA A 5 38.85 -13.00 -48.81
N ARG A 6 37.74 -12.87 -48.06
CA ARG A 6 36.40 -12.57 -48.61
C ARG A 6 35.69 -11.53 -47.74
N VAL A 7 35.05 -10.60 -48.45
CA VAL A 7 34.32 -9.39 -48.05
C VAL A 7 32.88 -9.53 -48.56
N LEU A 8 31.90 -8.93 -47.87
CA LEU A 8 30.70 -8.18 -48.33
C LEU A 8 29.61 -8.27 -47.25
N ALA A 9 28.65 -7.36 -47.03
CA ALA A 9 28.42 -5.92 -47.26
C ALA A 9 27.00 -5.57 -46.75
N CYS A 10 26.74 -4.27 -46.57
CA CYS A 10 25.61 -3.55 -45.97
C CYS A 10 24.18 -3.71 -46.54
N ALA A 11 23.18 -3.29 -45.73
CA ALA A 11 22.04 -2.34 -45.96
C ALA A 11 20.83 -2.77 -45.08
N LEU A 12 20.14 -1.99 -44.22
CA LEU A 12 19.57 -0.62 -44.14
C LEU A 12 18.28 -0.37 -44.97
N PHE A 13 17.32 0.35 -44.34
CA PHE A 13 16.01 0.95 -44.78
C PHE A 13 14.73 0.08 -44.69
N VAL A 14 13.50 0.58 -44.47
CA VAL A 14 12.82 1.68 -43.72
C VAL A 14 11.29 1.51 -43.97
N MET A 15 10.45 2.11 -43.12
CA MET A 15 8.97 2.20 -43.11
C MET A 15 8.24 2.43 -44.45
N LEU A 16 6.94 2.02 -44.56
CA LEU A 16 5.74 2.90 -44.50
C LEU A 16 4.41 2.16 -44.82
N ALA A 17 3.32 2.74 -44.32
CA ALA A 17 1.91 2.31 -44.35
C ALA A 17 1.14 2.67 -45.64
N GLY A 18 -0.07 2.11 -45.84
CA GLY A 18 -1.11 2.73 -46.68
C GLY A 18 -2.21 1.84 -47.28
N CYS A 19 -3.41 1.92 -46.69
CA CYS A 19 -4.80 1.93 -47.23
C CYS A 19 -5.29 1.10 -48.45
N SER A 20 -6.45 0.45 -48.19
CA SER A 20 -7.73 0.33 -48.93
C SER A 20 -7.79 0.23 -50.46
N SER A 21 -8.54 -0.77 -50.96
CA SER A 21 -9.81 -0.57 -51.69
C SER A 21 -10.59 -1.88 -51.92
N ALA A 22 -11.92 -1.75 -51.94
CA ALA A 22 -12.90 -2.74 -52.34
C ALA A 22 -13.25 -2.58 -53.83
N ALA A 23 -13.70 -3.64 -54.51
CA ALA A 23 -14.86 -3.68 -55.41
C ALA A 23 -14.94 -4.99 -56.23
N GLU A 24 -16.11 -5.62 -56.13
CA GLU A 24 -16.96 -6.31 -57.12
C GLU A 24 -16.43 -7.21 -58.27
N GLU A 25 -17.06 -8.41 -58.29
CA GLU A 25 -17.66 -9.20 -59.38
C GLU A 25 -16.95 -9.38 -60.73
N VAL A 26 -16.87 -10.64 -61.20
CA VAL A 26 -17.54 -11.17 -62.41
C VAL A 26 -17.39 -12.70 -62.43
N GLU A 27 -18.48 -13.45 -62.62
CA GLU A 27 -18.52 -14.91 -62.86
C GLU A 27 -17.82 -15.32 -64.18
N PRO A 28 -17.50 -16.61 -64.38
CA PRO A 28 -18.32 -17.30 -65.39
C PRO A 28 -18.62 -18.79 -65.12
N THR A 29 -19.88 -19.13 -65.41
CA THR A 29 -20.36 -20.33 -66.15
C THR A 29 -19.90 -21.73 -65.73
N GLY A 30 -20.81 -22.44 -65.07
CA GLY A 30 -21.50 -23.62 -65.62
C GLY A 30 -20.67 -24.82 -66.08
N ASN A 31 -20.70 -25.89 -65.29
CA ASN A 31 -20.82 -27.23 -65.86
C ASN A 31 -21.59 -28.17 -64.92
N VAL A 32 -22.65 -28.77 -65.46
CA VAL A 32 -23.60 -29.66 -64.76
C VAL A 32 -23.05 -31.08 -64.77
N ASN A 33 -23.03 -31.75 -63.62
CA ASN A 33 -22.82 -33.19 -63.53
C ASN A 33 -23.87 -33.81 -62.58
N PRO A 34 -24.76 -34.72 -63.04
CA PRO A 34 -25.78 -35.32 -62.19
C PRO A 34 -25.25 -36.60 -61.56
N GLY A 35 -25.07 -36.60 -60.24
CA GLY A 35 -24.62 -37.77 -59.49
C GLY A 35 -25.10 -37.70 -58.04
N GLY A 36 -26.41 -37.74 -57.83
CA GLY A 36 -27.03 -37.78 -56.51
C GLY A 36 -26.98 -39.19 -55.91
N GLY A 37 -26.09 -39.41 -54.95
CA GLY A 37 -26.23 -40.42 -53.90
C GLY A 37 -26.58 -39.71 -52.59
N PRO A 38 -27.42 -40.29 -51.70
CA PRO A 38 -27.79 -39.64 -50.44
C PRO A 38 -26.58 -39.63 -49.51
N GLY A 39 -25.97 -38.45 -49.33
CA GLY A 39 -24.95 -38.21 -48.32
C GLY A 39 -25.56 -38.28 -46.92
N THR A 40 -24.96 -39.08 -46.07
CA THR A 40 -25.22 -39.15 -44.62
C THR A 40 -25.09 -37.75 -43.99
N PRO A 41 -25.96 -37.35 -43.04
CA PRO A 41 -25.80 -36.08 -42.33
C PRO A 41 -24.43 -36.03 -41.63
N PRO A 42 -23.75 -34.88 -41.58
CA PRO A 42 -22.53 -34.75 -40.79
C PRO A 42 -22.86 -35.01 -39.32
N GLU A 43 -22.05 -35.89 -38.71
CA GLU A 43 -22.09 -36.20 -37.29
C GLU A 43 -21.90 -34.91 -36.48
N PRO A 44 -22.73 -34.65 -35.44
CA PRO A 44 -22.58 -33.44 -34.64
C PRO A 44 -21.20 -33.44 -33.98
N GLU A 45 -20.50 -32.33 -34.17
CA GLU A 45 -19.20 -32.05 -33.54
C GLU A 45 -19.31 -32.30 -32.03
N PRO A 46 -18.41 -33.09 -31.41
CA PRO A 46 -18.51 -33.38 -29.99
C PRO A 46 -18.44 -32.08 -29.20
N ALA A 47 -19.45 -31.84 -28.36
CA ALA A 47 -19.49 -30.68 -27.47
C ALA A 47 -18.15 -30.57 -26.73
N GLY A 48 -17.46 -29.44 -26.92
CA GLY A 48 -16.24 -29.15 -26.18
C GLY A 48 -16.47 -29.32 -24.68
N PRO A 49 -15.42 -29.64 -23.89
CA PRO A 49 -15.56 -29.91 -22.47
C PRO A 49 -16.29 -28.75 -21.79
N THR A 50 -17.50 -29.02 -21.30
CA THR A 50 -18.26 -28.06 -20.49
C THR A 50 -17.46 -27.79 -19.23
N THR A 51 -16.94 -26.57 -19.08
CA THR A 51 -16.29 -26.13 -17.85
C THR A 51 -17.26 -26.41 -16.70
N PRO A 52 -16.86 -27.18 -15.66
CA PRO A 52 -17.76 -27.48 -14.56
C PRO A 52 -18.22 -26.17 -13.91
N THR A 53 -19.53 -25.97 -13.84
CA THR A 53 -20.15 -24.79 -13.23
C THR A 53 -20.41 -25.06 -11.76
N ALA A 54 -19.75 -24.31 -10.87
CA ALA A 54 -20.08 -24.35 -9.44
C ALA A 54 -21.31 -23.47 -9.15
N THR A 55 -22.21 -23.93 -8.28
CA THR A 55 -23.26 -23.09 -7.70
C THR A 55 -22.74 -22.31 -6.49
N CYS A 56 -23.47 -21.29 -6.04
CA CYS A 56 -23.14 -20.47 -4.88
C CYS A 56 -24.38 -19.95 -4.16
N THR A 57 -24.16 -19.51 -2.91
CA THR A 57 -25.11 -18.72 -2.13
C THR A 57 -24.39 -17.59 -1.40
N MET A 58 -25.14 -16.57 -0.98
CA MET A 58 -24.65 -15.50 -0.10
C MET A 58 -25.29 -15.67 1.28
N ARG A 59 -24.47 -15.89 2.31
CA ARG A 59 -24.93 -16.04 3.69
C ARG A 59 -25.34 -14.68 4.25
N ALA A 60 -26.57 -14.58 4.77
CA ALA A 60 -27.12 -13.31 5.27
C ALA A 60 -26.62 -12.93 6.68
N ASP A 61 -26.11 -13.88 7.46
CA ASP A 61 -25.90 -13.77 8.90
C ASP A 61 -24.44 -13.97 9.34
N VAL A 62 -23.48 -13.66 8.46
CA VAL A 62 -22.06 -13.74 8.82
C VAL A 62 -21.73 -12.74 9.93
N PRO A 63 -21.17 -13.18 11.09
CA PRO A 63 -20.78 -12.28 12.16
C PRO A 63 -19.80 -11.22 11.65
N LEU A 64 -20.06 -9.95 11.97
CA LEU A 64 -19.18 -8.86 11.58
C LEU A 64 -17.87 -8.89 12.37
N THR A 65 -16.75 -8.65 11.68
CA THR A 65 -15.47 -8.36 12.34
C THR A 65 -15.55 -7.03 13.10
N TYR A 66 -14.56 -6.73 13.95
CA TYR A 66 -14.54 -5.48 14.69
C TYR A 66 -14.55 -4.26 13.76
N GLU A 67 -13.75 -4.28 12.69
CA GLU A 67 -13.72 -3.23 11.67
C GLU A 67 -15.05 -3.12 10.92
N GLU A 68 -15.62 -4.24 10.46
CA GLU A 68 -16.89 -4.26 9.71
C GLU A 68 -18.07 -3.70 10.53
N LYS A 69 -18.04 -3.83 11.87
CA LYS A 69 -19.05 -3.22 12.75
C LYS A 69 -19.05 -1.69 12.66
N ARG A 70 -18.00 -1.04 12.12
CA ARG A 70 -17.97 0.41 11.87
C ARG A 70 -18.68 0.82 10.57
N LEU A 71 -19.08 -0.11 9.70
CA LEU A 71 -19.80 0.21 8.46
C LEU A 71 -21.16 0.90 8.69
N VAL A 72 -21.70 0.80 9.91
CA VAL A 72 -22.94 1.48 10.29
C VAL A 72 -22.71 2.80 11.04
N ASN A 73 -21.45 3.16 11.30
CA ASN A 73 -21.12 4.36 12.07
C ASN A 73 -21.60 5.62 11.35
N ARG A 74 -22.05 6.60 12.14
CA ARG A 74 -22.61 7.86 11.63
C ARG A 74 -21.87 9.05 12.23
N LEU A 75 -21.75 10.10 11.41
CA LEU A 75 -21.33 11.40 11.88
C LEU A 75 -22.44 12.04 12.75
N PRO A 76 -22.08 12.96 13.66
CA PRO A 76 -23.04 13.68 14.48
C PRO A 76 -24.21 14.24 13.66
N GLY A 77 -25.45 13.97 14.09
CA GLY A 77 -26.67 14.48 13.43
C GLY A 77 -27.01 13.87 12.07
N LYS A 78 -26.27 12.87 11.58
CA LYS A 78 -26.56 12.19 10.30
C LYS A 78 -27.37 10.92 10.52
N SER A 79 -28.29 10.63 9.59
CA SER A 79 -29.10 9.40 9.57
C SER A 79 -28.51 8.29 8.69
N VAL A 80 -27.62 8.64 7.77
CA VAL A 80 -26.93 7.74 6.85
C VAL A 80 -25.54 7.40 7.41
N ALA A 81 -25.05 6.18 7.17
CA ALA A 81 -23.71 5.78 7.59
C ALA A 81 -22.64 6.58 6.84
N PHE A 82 -21.55 6.93 7.54
CA PHE A 82 -20.44 7.68 6.95
C PHE A 82 -19.85 6.95 5.74
N SER A 83 -19.63 5.64 5.84
CA SER A 83 -19.08 4.84 4.75
C SER A 83 -20.00 4.84 3.52
N GLU A 84 -21.32 4.83 3.70
CA GLU A 84 -22.28 4.89 2.59
C GLU A 84 -22.22 6.26 1.88
N GLU A 85 -22.27 7.34 2.65
CA GLU A 85 -22.20 8.71 2.11
C GLU A 85 -20.85 8.96 1.40
N LEU A 86 -19.75 8.49 1.98
CA LEU A 86 -18.40 8.58 1.40
C LEU A 86 -18.28 7.78 0.11
N LEU A 87 -18.69 6.52 0.09
CA LEU A 87 -18.57 5.66 -1.09
C LEU A 87 -19.40 6.20 -2.25
N LYS A 88 -20.63 6.64 -1.99
CA LYS A 88 -21.45 7.32 -2.99
C LYS A 88 -20.84 8.63 -3.46
N GLY A 89 -20.35 9.44 -2.52
CA GLY A 89 -19.70 10.73 -2.81
C GLY A 89 -18.39 10.59 -3.59
N THR A 90 -17.75 9.43 -3.57
CA THR A 90 -16.51 9.15 -4.32
C THR A 90 -16.73 8.29 -5.58
N GLY A 91 -17.94 7.77 -5.79
CA GLY A 91 -18.25 6.83 -6.89
C GLY A 91 -17.65 5.44 -6.68
N PHE A 92 -17.43 5.02 -5.43
CA PHE A 92 -16.91 3.72 -5.04
C PHE A 92 -17.98 2.76 -4.50
N ASP A 93 -19.23 3.22 -4.43
CA ASP A 93 -20.41 2.43 -4.06
C ASP A 93 -20.73 1.29 -5.04
N VAL A 94 -20.12 1.30 -6.23
CA VAL A 94 -20.30 0.25 -7.26
C VAL A 94 -19.44 -1.01 -7.04
N PHE A 95 -18.33 -0.90 -6.31
CA PHE A 95 -17.35 -2.00 -6.22
C PHE A 95 -17.86 -3.23 -5.50
N GLU A 96 -18.52 -3.06 -4.36
CA GLU A 96 -19.07 -4.21 -3.63
C GLU A 96 -20.22 -4.87 -4.40
N PRO A 97 -21.23 -4.15 -4.95
CA PRO A 97 -22.30 -4.78 -5.71
C PRO A 97 -21.82 -5.53 -6.95
N ASP A 98 -20.80 -5.02 -7.65
CA ASP A 98 -20.24 -5.71 -8.82
C ASP A 98 -19.39 -6.91 -8.39
N PHE A 99 -18.60 -6.78 -7.32
CA PHE A 99 -17.87 -7.92 -6.75
C PHE A 99 -18.80 -9.04 -6.25
N SER A 100 -19.93 -8.68 -5.62
CA SER A 100 -20.95 -9.61 -5.19
C SER A 100 -21.52 -10.42 -6.37
N LYS A 101 -21.85 -9.75 -7.48
CA LYS A 101 -22.29 -10.41 -8.72
C LYS A 101 -21.20 -11.27 -9.35
N GLU A 102 -19.95 -10.81 -9.34
CA GLU A 102 -18.82 -11.61 -9.82
C GLU A 102 -18.62 -12.87 -8.98
N LEU A 103 -18.75 -12.80 -7.66
CA LEU A 103 -18.67 -13.99 -6.80
C LEU A 103 -19.86 -14.94 -7.00
N CYS A 104 -21.08 -14.38 -7.09
CA CYS A 104 -22.31 -15.16 -7.17
C CYS A 104 -23.40 -14.41 -7.93
N LYS A 105 -23.77 -14.91 -9.12
CA LYS A 105 -24.86 -14.36 -9.93
C LYS A 105 -25.90 -15.43 -10.21
N ASP A 106 -27.14 -15.18 -9.82
CA ASP A 106 -28.28 -16.08 -10.06
C ASP A 106 -28.03 -17.53 -9.57
N GLY A 107 -27.31 -17.67 -8.46
CA GLY A 107 -26.92 -18.96 -7.87
C GLY A 107 -25.73 -19.64 -8.55
N ILE A 108 -25.11 -19.00 -9.54
CA ILE A 108 -23.92 -19.48 -10.24
C ILE A 108 -22.67 -18.76 -9.73
N ALA A 109 -21.68 -19.54 -9.30
CA ALA A 109 -20.42 -19.00 -8.81
C ALA A 109 -19.58 -18.46 -9.97
N GLY A 110 -18.94 -17.31 -9.80
CA GLY A 110 -17.98 -16.80 -10.80
C GLY A 110 -16.65 -17.56 -10.83
N ALA A 111 -16.45 -18.49 -9.89
CA ALA A 111 -15.30 -19.38 -9.86
C ALA A 111 -15.73 -20.82 -9.52
N ALA A 112 -15.21 -21.78 -10.30
CA ALA A 112 -15.49 -23.21 -10.11
C ALA A 112 -14.49 -23.93 -9.20
N THR A 113 -13.34 -23.30 -8.92
CA THR A 113 -12.25 -23.85 -8.11
C THR A 113 -11.67 -22.79 -7.19
N PHE A 114 -10.92 -23.22 -6.18
CA PHE A 114 -10.20 -22.31 -5.29
C PHE A 114 -9.22 -21.40 -6.04
N ASP A 115 -8.43 -21.94 -6.98
CA ASP A 115 -7.47 -21.14 -7.75
C ASP A 115 -8.17 -20.09 -8.63
N ALA A 116 -9.30 -20.46 -9.25
CA ALA A 116 -10.11 -19.51 -10.00
C ALA A 116 -10.71 -18.43 -9.08
N ALA A 117 -11.11 -18.80 -7.86
CA ALA A 117 -11.62 -17.85 -6.87
C ALA A 117 -10.54 -16.89 -6.41
N LYS A 118 -9.32 -17.39 -6.17
CA LYS A 118 -8.16 -16.57 -5.83
C LYS A 118 -7.83 -15.59 -6.94
N ALA A 119 -7.81 -16.03 -8.20
CA ALA A 119 -7.58 -15.17 -9.35
C ALA A 119 -8.67 -14.08 -9.50
N LEU A 120 -9.95 -14.45 -9.30
CA LEU A 120 -11.08 -13.51 -9.31
C LEU A 120 -10.93 -12.44 -8.22
N VAL A 121 -10.67 -12.87 -6.98
CA VAL A 121 -10.49 -11.98 -5.82
C VAL A 121 -9.30 -11.06 -6.00
N SER A 122 -8.17 -11.58 -6.49
CA SER A 122 -6.97 -10.79 -6.81
C SER A 122 -7.29 -9.72 -7.85
N ALA A 123 -7.94 -10.10 -8.96
CA ALA A 123 -8.33 -9.17 -10.01
C ALA A 123 -9.30 -8.09 -9.51
N ALA A 124 -10.27 -8.44 -8.65
CA ALA A 124 -11.20 -7.49 -8.04
C ALA A 124 -10.48 -6.48 -7.14
N GLY A 125 -9.57 -6.97 -6.29
CA GLY A 125 -8.73 -6.11 -5.45
C GLY A 125 -7.85 -5.16 -6.25
N THR A 126 -7.16 -5.66 -7.29
CA THR A 126 -6.34 -4.82 -8.17
C THR A 126 -7.17 -3.76 -8.90
N ARG A 127 -8.39 -4.09 -9.36
CA ARG A 127 -9.29 -3.10 -9.95
C ARG A 127 -9.67 -2.00 -8.95
N LEU A 128 -9.93 -2.35 -7.69
CA LEU A 128 -10.21 -1.39 -6.64
C LEU A 128 -9.01 -0.45 -6.38
N TRP A 129 -7.80 -1.01 -6.23
CA TRP A 129 -6.57 -0.22 -6.06
C TRP A 129 -6.37 0.78 -7.20
N ARG A 130 -6.35 0.29 -8.45
CA ARG A 130 -6.10 1.14 -9.62
C ARG A 130 -7.16 2.22 -9.78
N ALA A 131 -8.43 1.92 -9.50
CA ALA A 131 -9.48 2.92 -9.53
C ALA A 131 -9.30 4.02 -8.47
N ALA A 132 -8.74 3.69 -7.30
CA ALA A 132 -8.42 4.66 -6.26
C ALA A 132 -7.25 5.56 -6.67
N VAL A 133 -6.19 4.97 -7.22
CA VAL A 133 -5.05 5.70 -7.81
C VAL A 133 -5.54 6.63 -8.94
N ASP A 134 -6.31 6.11 -9.89
CA ASP A 134 -6.87 6.89 -11.00
C ASP A 134 -7.77 8.03 -10.51
N ARG A 135 -8.55 7.81 -9.45
CA ARG A 135 -9.36 8.86 -8.84
C ARG A 135 -8.48 9.96 -8.25
N VAL A 136 -7.54 9.61 -7.37
CA VAL A 136 -6.66 10.56 -6.68
C VAL A 136 -5.82 11.37 -7.67
N GLN A 137 -5.40 10.73 -8.76
CA GLN A 137 -4.60 11.36 -9.82
C GLN A 137 -5.46 12.03 -10.91
N GLY A 138 -6.77 12.16 -10.71
CA GLY A 138 -7.68 12.90 -11.59
C GLY A 138 -8.03 12.22 -12.92
N ARG A 139 -7.61 10.96 -13.12
CA ARG A 139 -7.96 10.14 -14.30
C ARG A 139 -9.36 9.55 -14.23
N ARG A 140 -9.96 9.48 -13.03
CA ARG A 140 -11.34 9.04 -12.79
C ARG A 140 -12.15 10.10 -12.04
N PRO A 141 -12.54 11.22 -12.68
CA PRO A 141 -13.42 12.21 -12.06
C PRO A 141 -14.81 11.59 -11.93
N SER A 142 -15.20 11.26 -10.70
CA SER A 142 -16.51 10.70 -10.38
C SER A 142 -16.95 11.20 -9.01
N GLY A 143 -18.25 11.09 -8.70
CA GLY A 143 -18.79 11.53 -7.41
C GLY A 143 -18.74 13.05 -7.19
N THR A 144 -19.07 13.45 -5.96
CA THR A 144 -19.21 14.85 -5.52
C THR A 144 -18.09 15.30 -4.58
N LEU A 145 -17.32 14.37 -4.02
CA LEU A 145 -16.24 14.66 -3.08
C LEU A 145 -14.92 14.95 -3.82
N PRO A 146 -13.98 15.68 -3.19
CA PRO A 146 -12.66 15.94 -3.75
C PRO A 146 -11.90 14.66 -4.11
N ALA A 147 -11.04 14.76 -5.14
CA ALA A 147 -10.38 13.62 -5.75
C ALA A 147 -9.35 12.94 -4.84
N GLY A 148 -8.59 13.71 -4.06
CA GLY A 148 -7.43 13.23 -3.28
C GLY A 148 -7.74 12.38 -2.04
N ASP A 149 -8.97 11.89 -1.90
CA ASP A 149 -9.40 11.11 -0.73
C ASP A 149 -8.74 9.74 -0.69
N ASP A 150 -8.32 9.30 0.49
CA ASP A 150 -7.76 7.97 0.74
C ASP A 150 -8.79 7.03 1.38
N ARG A 151 -9.80 7.60 2.04
CA ARG A 151 -10.72 6.85 2.91
C ARG A 151 -11.59 5.89 2.10
N MET A 152 -11.95 6.23 0.87
CA MET A 152 -12.82 5.41 0.03
C MET A 152 -12.23 4.02 -0.26
N LEU A 153 -10.90 3.91 -0.38
CA LEU A 153 -10.24 2.63 -0.61
C LEU A 153 -10.45 1.68 0.56
N TYR A 154 -10.23 2.16 1.79
CA TYR A 154 -10.44 1.39 3.01
C TYR A 154 -11.88 0.92 3.15
N TRP A 155 -12.85 1.84 2.99
CA TRP A 155 -14.27 1.50 3.16
C TRP A 155 -14.82 0.58 2.07
N ALA A 156 -14.42 0.75 0.80
CA ALA A 156 -14.83 -0.12 -0.29
C ALA A 156 -14.25 -1.53 -0.13
N ARG A 157 -12.97 -1.62 0.29
CA ARG A 157 -12.36 -2.90 0.60
C ARG A 157 -13.06 -3.59 1.76
N LEU A 158 -13.39 -2.86 2.83
CA LEU A 158 -14.05 -3.44 4.00
C LEU A 158 -15.44 -4.01 3.66
N THR A 159 -16.22 -3.35 2.79
CA THR A 159 -17.49 -3.89 2.30
C THR A 159 -17.27 -5.11 1.40
N MET A 160 -16.27 -5.10 0.51
CA MET A 160 -15.89 -6.26 -0.29
C MET A 160 -15.44 -7.46 0.57
N THR A 161 -14.65 -7.24 1.61
CA THR A 161 -14.21 -8.29 2.56
C THR A 161 -15.40 -8.93 3.26
N LYS A 162 -16.37 -8.13 3.73
CA LYS A 162 -17.62 -8.63 4.29
C LYS A 162 -18.37 -9.51 3.29
N THR A 163 -18.45 -9.10 2.03
CA THR A 163 -19.13 -9.85 0.95
C THR A 163 -18.40 -11.15 0.62
N LEU A 164 -17.07 -11.14 0.56
CA LEU A 164 -16.26 -12.36 0.39
C LEU A 164 -16.48 -13.34 1.55
N ARG A 165 -16.60 -12.84 2.79
CA ARG A 165 -16.93 -13.66 3.95
C ARG A 165 -18.34 -14.24 3.87
N ALA A 166 -19.31 -13.53 3.30
CA ALA A 166 -20.67 -14.01 3.05
C ALA A 166 -20.75 -15.10 1.97
N TRP A 167 -19.85 -15.08 0.98
CA TRP A 167 -19.88 -15.99 -0.16
C TRP A 167 -19.65 -17.46 0.24
N ALA A 168 -20.54 -18.33 -0.24
CA ALA A 168 -20.52 -19.77 -0.02
C ALA A 168 -20.69 -20.51 -1.37
N PRO A 169 -19.58 -20.82 -2.07
CA PRO A 169 -19.61 -21.65 -3.27
C PRO A 169 -19.82 -23.13 -2.93
N SER A 170 -20.21 -23.92 -3.94
CA SER A 170 -20.39 -25.37 -3.82
C SER A 170 -19.09 -26.17 -3.84
N PHE A 171 -17.98 -25.58 -4.32
CA PHE A 171 -16.65 -26.18 -4.14
C PHE A 171 -16.18 -25.97 -2.69
N GLU A 172 -15.28 -26.84 -2.23
CA GLU A 172 -14.78 -26.81 -0.86
C GLU A 172 -14.02 -25.50 -0.54
N LEU A 173 -14.59 -24.69 0.36
CA LEU A 173 -14.01 -23.46 0.89
C LEU A 173 -14.04 -23.48 2.43
N ASP A 174 -13.07 -24.17 3.02
CA ASP A 174 -12.87 -24.20 4.47
C ASP A 174 -12.36 -22.84 5.02
N ALA A 175 -12.15 -22.77 6.33
CA ALA A 175 -11.71 -21.54 7.00
C ALA A 175 -10.30 -21.09 6.58
N ALA A 176 -9.38 -22.02 6.29
CA ALA A 176 -8.01 -21.69 5.90
C ALA A 176 -7.99 -21.14 4.46
N LYS A 177 -8.65 -21.82 3.53
CA LYS A 177 -8.84 -21.34 2.15
C LYS A 177 -9.57 -19.99 2.14
N ARG A 178 -10.57 -19.78 3.00
CA ARG A 178 -11.24 -18.47 3.13
C ARG A 178 -10.29 -17.38 3.61
N ALA A 179 -9.49 -17.65 4.64
CA ALA A 179 -8.47 -16.72 5.13
C ALA A 179 -7.39 -16.41 4.06
N ASP A 180 -7.12 -17.34 3.14
CA ASP A 180 -6.23 -17.12 2.00
C ASP A 180 -6.86 -16.24 0.91
N LEU A 181 -8.17 -16.38 0.65
CA LEU A 181 -8.88 -15.44 -0.22
C LEU A 181 -8.95 -14.03 0.38
N GLU A 182 -9.22 -13.92 1.69
CA GLU A 182 -9.20 -12.64 2.39
C GLU A 182 -7.80 -12.01 2.34
N TRP A 183 -6.74 -12.80 2.55
CA TRP A 183 -5.36 -12.34 2.39
C TRP A 183 -5.06 -11.84 0.98
N GLU A 184 -5.51 -12.57 -0.06
CA GLU A 184 -5.34 -12.17 -1.44
C GLU A 184 -6.05 -10.84 -1.73
N LEU A 185 -7.30 -10.68 -1.28
CA LEU A 185 -8.06 -9.44 -1.41
C LEU A 185 -7.32 -8.29 -0.73
N GLU A 186 -6.89 -8.48 0.52
CA GLU A 186 -6.20 -7.49 1.33
C GLU A 186 -4.91 -6.98 0.66
N ARG A 187 -4.11 -7.87 0.06
CA ARG A 187 -2.89 -7.49 -0.66
C ARG A 187 -3.19 -6.80 -2.00
N ALA A 188 -4.09 -7.38 -2.80
CA ALA A 188 -4.42 -6.87 -4.12
C ALA A 188 -5.02 -5.45 -4.07
N SER A 189 -5.93 -5.22 -3.14
CA SER A 189 -6.62 -3.93 -2.94
C SER A 189 -5.80 -2.87 -2.19
N ARG A 190 -4.57 -3.20 -1.77
CA ARG A 190 -3.60 -2.24 -1.20
C ARG A 190 -2.45 -1.92 -2.16
N GLY A 191 -2.54 -2.35 -3.41
CA GLY A 191 -1.48 -2.15 -4.41
C GLY A 191 -0.27 -3.06 -4.25
N GLN A 192 -0.24 -3.93 -3.22
CA GLN A 192 0.93 -4.78 -2.95
C GLN A 192 1.21 -5.81 -4.04
N LEU A 193 0.19 -6.17 -4.83
CA LEU A 193 0.31 -7.04 -6.00
C LEU A 193 0.35 -6.26 -7.32
N ASP A 194 0.28 -4.93 -7.29
CA ASP A 194 0.25 -4.08 -8.49
C ASP A 194 1.58 -3.37 -8.78
N VAL A 195 2.55 -3.44 -7.86
CA VAL A 195 3.88 -2.84 -7.99
C VAL A 195 4.56 -3.32 -9.28
N LYS A 196 5.06 -2.39 -10.11
CA LYS A 196 5.73 -2.66 -11.39
C LYS A 196 6.97 -1.78 -11.60
N LEU A 197 8.09 -2.16 -10.96
CA LEU A 197 9.34 -1.42 -11.17
C LEU A 197 9.97 -1.70 -12.57
N PRO A 198 10.28 -0.67 -13.36
CA PRO A 198 10.78 -0.84 -14.72
C PRO A 198 12.23 -1.38 -14.75
N PRO A 199 12.57 -2.26 -15.71
CA PRO A 199 13.94 -2.74 -15.86
C PRO A 199 14.86 -1.71 -16.52
N GLY A 200 16.17 -1.87 -16.33
CA GLY A 200 17.20 -1.12 -17.09
C GLY A 200 17.81 0.08 -16.36
N SER A 201 18.98 0.53 -16.81
CA SER A 201 19.83 1.50 -16.09
C SER A 201 19.34 2.96 -16.12
N ASN A 202 18.33 3.27 -16.93
CA ASN A 202 17.80 4.62 -17.08
C ASN A 202 16.83 5.03 -15.96
N TYR A 203 16.46 4.08 -15.09
CA TYR A 203 15.52 4.30 -14.01
C TYR A 203 16.22 4.39 -12.65
N VAL A 204 15.68 5.24 -11.77
CA VAL A 204 15.83 5.18 -10.32
C VAL A 204 14.49 4.70 -9.76
N ARG A 205 14.46 3.50 -9.20
CA ARG A 205 13.23 2.85 -8.74
C ARG A 205 12.97 3.16 -7.28
N VAL A 206 11.82 3.73 -7.01
CA VAL A 206 11.43 4.13 -5.66
C VAL A 206 10.18 3.36 -5.26
N LEU A 207 10.21 2.76 -4.07
CA LEU A 207 9.05 2.09 -3.50
C LEU A 207 8.60 2.81 -2.22
N VAL A 208 7.36 3.27 -2.18
CA VAL A 208 6.81 4.02 -1.04
C VAL A 208 5.63 3.28 -0.41
N SER A 209 5.63 3.09 0.91
CA SER A 209 4.45 2.58 1.62
C SER A 209 3.70 3.69 2.35
N GLY A 210 2.37 3.61 2.38
CA GLY A 210 1.50 4.38 3.26
C GLY A 210 0.66 3.47 4.17
N PHE A 211 -0.25 4.03 4.96
CA PHE A 211 -1.18 3.28 5.81
C PHE A 211 -2.64 3.62 5.55
N ASP A 212 -3.50 2.64 5.85
CA ASP A 212 -4.94 2.84 5.95
C ASP A 212 -5.33 3.89 7.03
N PRO A 213 -6.54 4.48 6.96
CA PRO A 213 -7.11 5.28 8.04
C PRO A 213 -7.18 4.53 9.38
N PHE A 214 -7.06 5.25 10.49
CA PHE A 214 -7.15 4.69 11.85
C PHE A 214 -7.79 5.68 12.82
N THR A 215 -7.98 5.28 14.09
CA THR A 215 -8.75 6.05 15.10
C THR A 215 -10.19 6.32 14.66
N LEU A 216 -10.82 5.36 13.98
CA LEU A 216 -12.13 5.49 13.31
C LEU A 216 -13.34 5.36 14.25
N GLY A 217 -13.17 5.68 15.53
CA GLY A 217 -14.23 5.63 16.52
C GLY A 217 -14.64 4.24 16.96
N THR A 218 -15.67 4.19 17.80
CA THR A 218 -16.20 2.94 18.36
C THR A 218 -17.17 2.28 17.38
N PRO A 219 -17.15 0.94 17.20
CA PRO A 219 -18.12 0.29 16.33
C PRO A 219 -19.57 0.47 16.77
N GLY A 220 -20.46 0.77 15.82
CA GLY A 220 -21.88 1.05 16.07
C GLY A 220 -22.19 2.49 16.49
N ALA A 221 -21.20 3.39 16.56
CA ALA A 221 -21.41 4.77 17.02
C ALA A 221 -22.34 5.56 16.09
N THR A 222 -23.27 6.31 16.67
CA THR A 222 -24.28 7.09 15.92
C THR A 222 -23.96 8.59 15.84
N ASP A 223 -22.90 9.04 16.50
CA ASP A 223 -22.57 10.44 16.74
C ASP A 223 -21.06 10.66 16.95
N ASP A 224 -20.21 9.94 16.20
CA ASP A 224 -18.75 9.99 16.37
C ASP A 224 -18.05 10.65 15.17
N ALA A 225 -17.50 11.85 15.38
CA ALA A 225 -16.81 12.59 14.34
C ALA A 225 -15.46 11.96 13.93
N SER A 226 -14.90 11.04 14.72
CA SER A 226 -13.61 10.41 14.41
C SER A 226 -13.66 9.46 13.21
N ILE A 227 -14.85 8.98 12.83
CA ILE A 227 -15.07 8.11 11.66
C ILE A 227 -14.59 8.74 10.34
N LYS A 228 -14.47 10.08 10.28
CA LYS A 228 -14.01 10.81 9.10
C LYS A 228 -12.50 11.01 9.00
N ILE A 229 -11.73 10.51 9.96
CA ILE A 229 -10.26 10.60 9.92
C ILE A 229 -9.75 9.91 8.64
N GLY A 230 -8.89 10.61 7.91
CA GLY A 230 -8.10 10.05 6.81
C GLY A 230 -6.65 9.87 7.23
N ASN A 231 -5.85 9.23 6.39
CA ASN A 231 -4.42 9.05 6.62
C ASN A 231 -3.60 9.72 5.50
N PRO A 232 -2.82 10.78 5.81
CA PRO A 232 -1.99 11.45 4.81
C PRO A 232 -0.99 10.53 4.13
N SER A 233 -0.51 9.48 4.79
CA SER A 233 0.40 8.51 4.18
C SER A 233 -0.31 7.62 3.15
N GLY A 234 -1.57 7.24 3.40
CA GLY A 234 -2.41 6.53 2.42
C GLY A 234 -2.76 7.41 1.22
N ALA A 235 -3.11 8.69 1.46
CA ALA A 235 -3.33 9.67 0.40
C ALA A 235 -2.06 9.90 -0.44
N SER A 236 -0.90 9.89 0.21
CA SER A 236 0.41 10.01 -0.44
C SER A 236 0.69 8.80 -1.34
N ALA A 237 0.48 7.57 -0.85
CA ALA A 237 0.67 6.36 -1.65
C ALA A 237 -0.18 6.39 -2.94
N LEU A 238 -1.47 6.71 -2.83
CA LEU A 238 -2.35 6.82 -4.00
C LEU A 238 -1.92 7.91 -4.99
N ALA A 239 -1.40 9.04 -4.48
CA ALA A 239 -0.94 10.13 -5.32
C ALA A 239 0.41 9.87 -5.99
N TYR A 240 1.23 8.95 -5.44
CA TYR A 240 2.58 8.69 -5.91
C TYR A 240 2.69 7.47 -6.82
N ASP A 241 1.73 6.54 -6.75
CA ASP A 241 1.79 5.29 -7.52
C ASP A 241 1.86 5.54 -9.03
N GLY A 242 2.88 5.01 -9.68
CA GLY A 242 3.20 5.23 -11.09
C GLY A 242 3.73 6.63 -11.43
N TYR A 243 4.09 7.46 -10.45
CA TYR A 243 4.62 8.80 -10.70
C TYR A 243 6.04 8.75 -11.25
N GLU A 244 6.30 9.53 -12.31
CA GLU A 244 7.62 9.65 -12.92
C GLU A 244 8.13 11.10 -12.90
N LEU A 245 9.44 11.24 -12.71
CA LEU A 245 10.17 12.50 -12.73
C LEU A 245 11.50 12.30 -13.46
N THR A 246 11.85 13.22 -14.37
CA THR A 246 13.22 13.29 -14.89
C THR A 246 14.16 13.94 -13.87
N LEU A 247 15.23 13.21 -13.52
CA LEU A 247 16.28 13.66 -12.61
C LEU A 247 17.32 14.55 -13.33
N PRO A 248 18.09 15.38 -12.59
CA PRO A 248 19.11 16.25 -13.19
C PRO A 248 20.19 15.50 -14.01
N ASN A 249 20.43 14.22 -13.70
CA ASN A 249 21.36 13.36 -14.41
C ASN A 249 20.77 12.71 -15.69
N GLY A 250 19.53 13.05 -16.06
CA GLY A 250 18.83 12.53 -17.24
C GLY A 250 18.12 11.18 -17.04
N LYS A 251 18.25 10.54 -15.87
CA LYS A 251 17.47 9.33 -15.51
C LYS A 251 16.02 9.67 -15.17
N THR A 252 15.15 8.67 -15.18
CA THR A 252 13.77 8.77 -14.71
C THR A 252 13.64 8.15 -13.32
N ALA A 253 13.25 8.94 -12.31
CA ALA A 253 12.75 8.39 -11.07
C ALA A 253 11.34 7.84 -11.31
N HIS A 254 11.11 6.58 -11.00
CA HIS A 254 9.82 5.90 -11.12
C HIS A 254 9.38 5.45 -9.73
N ILE A 255 8.24 5.94 -9.26
CA ILE A 255 7.71 5.69 -7.93
C ILE A 255 6.52 4.73 -8.02
N GLU A 256 6.65 3.58 -7.39
CA GLU A 256 5.52 2.69 -7.12
C GLU A 256 5.16 2.77 -5.64
N ALA A 257 3.88 2.61 -5.32
CA ALA A 257 3.41 2.73 -3.97
C ALA A 257 2.37 1.68 -3.58
N PHE A 258 2.25 1.45 -2.28
CA PHE A 258 1.25 0.55 -1.72
C PHE A 258 0.82 1.03 -0.34
N THR A 259 -0.28 0.49 0.18
CA THR A 259 -0.70 0.76 1.56
C THR A 259 -0.56 -0.47 2.46
N LEU A 260 -0.47 -0.20 3.75
CA LEU A 260 -0.42 -1.18 4.82
C LEU A 260 -1.64 -1.05 5.72
N PRO A 261 -2.13 -2.17 6.29
CA PRO A 261 -3.18 -2.15 7.27
C PRO A 261 -2.68 -1.56 8.58
N VAL A 262 -3.59 -1.01 9.38
CA VAL A 262 -3.31 -0.60 10.76
C VAL A 262 -3.72 -1.74 11.71
N ASN A 263 -3.25 -2.96 11.43
CA ASN A 263 -3.50 -4.19 12.20
C ASN A 263 -2.20 -5.00 12.32
N TYR A 264 -1.91 -5.62 13.47
CA TYR A 264 -0.67 -6.40 13.68
C TYR A 264 -0.67 -7.76 12.99
N GLY A 265 -1.82 -8.45 12.92
CA GLY A 265 -1.93 -9.80 12.36
C GLY A 265 -1.32 -9.95 10.94
N PRO A 266 -1.59 -9.01 10.01
CA PRO A 266 -0.94 -9.01 8.71
C PRO A 266 0.59 -8.87 8.74
N PHE A 267 1.16 -8.06 9.64
CA PHE A 267 2.61 -7.95 9.80
C PHE A 267 3.21 -9.25 10.36
N GLU A 268 2.54 -9.90 11.31
CA GLU A 268 2.94 -11.21 11.83
C GLU A 268 2.91 -12.31 10.76
N ARG A 269 2.01 -12.21 9.78
CA ARG A 269 1.99 -13.07 8.59
C ARG A 269 3.05 -12.68 7.53
N GLY A 270 3.82 -11.63 7.75
CA GLY A 270 4.90 -11.19 6.87
C GLY A 270 4.48 -10.27 5.73
N MET A 271 3.35 -9.54 5.82
CA MET A 271 2.83 -8.70 4.73
C MET A 271 3.86 -7.70 4.18
N GLN A 272 4.65 -7.09 5.07
CA GLN A 272 5.69 -6.13 4.69
C GLN A 272 6.77 -6.81 3.84
N GLU A 273 7.31 -7.92 4.33
CA GLU A 273 8.40 -8.64 3.68
C GLU A 273 7.93 -9.32 2.39
N GLU A 274 6.72 -9.87 2.34
CA GLU A 274 6.10 -10.42 1.12
C GLU A 274 5.89 -9.37 0.01
N THR A 275 5.78 -8.10 0.39
CA THR A 275 5.62 -6.99 -0.56
C THR A 275 6.96 -6.44 -1.00
N LEU A 276 7.91 -6.23 -0.08
CA LEU A 276 9.22 -5.64 -0.37
C LEU A 276 10.21 -6.64 -0.97
N GLY A 277 10.24 -7.86 -0.44
CA GLY A 277 11.26 -8.87 -0.72
C GLY A 277 11.49 -9.20 -2.20
N PRO A 278 10.44 -9.31 -3.04
CA PRO A 278 10.62 -9.49 -4.49
C PRO A 278 11.41 -8.36 -5.16
N TRP A 279 11.26 -7.12 -4.68
CA TRP A 279 11.91 -5.93 -5.23
C TRP A 279 13.27 -5.64 -4.59
N PHE A 280 13.52 -6.16 -3.40
CA PHE A 280 14.82 -6.09 -2.74
C PHE A 280 15.79 -7.16 -3.29
N SER A 281 15.25 -8.22 -3.88
CA SER A 281 16.05 -9.28 -4.51
C SER A 281 16.81 -8.77 -5.73
N ALA A 282 18.04 -9.27 -5.92
CA ALA A 282 18.87 -8.90 -7.07
C ALA A 282 18.15 -9.24 -8.40
N GLY A 283 18.10 -8.27 -9.31
CA GLY A 283 17.44 -8.43 -10.59
C GLY A 283 17.35 -7.12 -11.38
N PRO A 284 16.89 -7.18 -12.64
CA PRO A 284 16.84 -6.00 -13.52
C PRO A 284 15.88 -4.91 -13.04
N SER A 285 14.96 -5.24 -12.12
CA SER A 285 13.99 -4.35 -11.50
C SER A 285 14.20 -4.17 -9.99
N GLN A 286 15.40 -4.50 -9.47
CA GLN A 286 15.72 -4.32 -8.05
C GLN A 286 15.56 -2.84 -7.66
N VAL A 287 14.87 -2.58 -6.56
CA VAL A 287 14.57 -1.23 -6.08
C VAL A 287 15.85 -0.46 -5.70
N ASP A 288 15.85 0.84 -5.99
CA ASP A 288 16.98 1.73 -5.68
C ASP A 288 16.75 2.53 -4.39
N ILE A 289 15.50 2.74 -3.97
CA ILE A 289 15.08 3.47 -2.75
C ILE A 289 13.81 2.84 -2.17
N SER A 290 13.74 2.63 -0.85
CA SER A 290 12.49 2.24 -0.18
C SER A 290 12.15 3.18 0.99
N ILE A 291 10.96 3.76 0.98
CA ILE A 291 10.53 4.70 2.02
C ILE A 291 9.22 4.21 2.60
N THR A 292 9.20 4.01 3.92
CA THR A 292 7.93 3.82 4.64
C THR A 292 7.43 5.18 5.12
N MET A 293 6.15 5.46 4.94
CA MET A 293 5.53 6.71 5.40
C MET A 293 4.34 6.41 6.30
N SER A 294 4.18 7.22 7.34
CA SER A 294 3.00 7.12 8.21
C SER A 294 2.62 8.48 8.79
N GLN A 295 1.40 8.60 9.29
CA GLN A 295 0.98 9.81 9.98
C GLN A 295 1.64 9.89 11.36
N GLY A 296 2.39 10.97 11.60
CA GLY A 296 2.97 11.27 12.90
C GLY A 296 2.12 12.25 13.72
N GLY A 297 2.77 12.95 14.64
CA GLY A 297 2.19 14.04 15.42
C GLY A 297 2.62 15.42 14.96
N GLY A 298 1.88 16.45 15.38
CA GLY A 298 2.27 17.86 15.20
C GLY A 298 2.17 18.39 13.76
N TYR A 299 2.86 19.52 13.51
CA TYR A 299 2.84 20.30 12.26
C TYR A 299 4.17 20.20 11.47
N ARG A 300 4.79 19.01 11.42
CA ARG A 300 6.10 18.81 10.80
C ARG A 300 6.24 17.42 10.20
N PHE A 301 7.10 17.29 9.19
CA PHE A 301 7.66 16.00 8.78
C PHE A 301 8.82 15.63 9.70
N LYS A 302 8.88 14.37 10.13
CA LYS A 302 9.98 13.83 10.93
C LYS A 302 10.65 12.71 10.16
N LEU A 303 11.95 12.85 9.90
CA LEU A 303 12.80 11.85 9.26
C LEU A 303 13.37 10.95 10.35
N GLU A 304 12.90 9.72 10.46
CA GLU A 304 13.24 8.85 11.60
C GLU A 304 14.57 8.13 11.38
N GLU A 305 15.42 8.16 12.40
CA GLU A 305 16.76 7.56 12.41
C GLU A 305 16.75 6.11 12.87
N TYR A 306 16.17 5.82 14.03
CA TYR A 306 16.25 4.52 14.68
C TYR A 306 14.87 3.86 14.72
N ASN A 307 14.81 2.60 14.28
CA ASN A 307 13.60 1.78 14.37
C ASN A 307 13.85 0.66 15.37
N GLY A 308 12.96 0.49 16.35
CA GLY A 308 13.11 -0.46 17.46
C GLY A 308 12.34 -1.75 17.24
N ARG A 309 12.91 -2.89 17.66
CA ARG A 309 12.29 -4.23 17.65
C ARG A 309 11.28 -4.38 18.80
N TYR A 310 10.26 -3.54 18.83
CA TYR A 310 9.24 -3.55 19.88
C TYR A 310 7.95 -2.93 19.35
N HIS A 311 6.81 -3.46 19.78
CA HIS A 311 5.52 -2.81 19.61
C HIS A 311 4.81 -2.58 20.94
N GLY A 312 4.15 -1.43 21.02
CA GLY A 312 3.48 -0.91 22.19
C GLY A 312 2.15 -1.59 22.50
N LEU A 313 1.34 -0.88 23.29
CA LEU A 313 0.09 -1.41 23.86
C LEU A 313 -1.15 -1.00 23.08
N PHE A 314 -0.99 -0.20 22.03
CA PHE A 314 -2.10 0.32 21.27
C PHE A 314 -2.62 -0.76 20.33
N ALA A 315 -3.94 -0.96 20.36
CA ALA A 315 -4.62 -1.90 19.48
C ALA A 315 -4.69 -1.37 18.04
N GLY A 316 -4.74 -2.30 17.08
CA GLY A 316 -5.03 -2.00 15.68
C GLY A 316 -6.48 -1.58 15.42
N ASN A 317 -6.84 -1.40 14.16
CA ASN A 317 -8.22 -1.14 13.75
C ASN A 317 -9.14 -2.33 14.09
N ASP A 318 -8.60 -3.53 14.17
CA ASP A 318 -9.27 -4.77 14.59
C ASP A 318 -9.47 -4.90 16.12
N ASP A 319 -9.06 -3.91 16.91
CA ASP A 319 -9.08 -3.90 18.38
C ASP A 319 -8.19 -4.97 19.02
N VAL A 320 -7.20 -5.47 18.26
CA VAL A 320 -6.20 -6.40 18.77
C VAL A 320 -4.94 -5.63 19.16
N ALA A 321 -4.59 -5.70 20.44
CA ALA A 321 -3.26 -5.39 20.94
C ALA A 321 -2.48 -6.69 21.14
N THR A 322 -1.30 -6.78 20.54
CA THR A 322 -0.43 -7.96 20.62
C THR A 322 0.31 -8.04 21.95
N CYS A 323 0.68 -6.90 22.53
CA CYS A 323 1.40 -6.81 23.80
C CYS A 323 0.41 -6.87 24.96
N ASN A 324 0.17 -8.09 25.47
CA ASN A 324 -0.70 -8.35 26.61
C ASN A 324 0.10 -8.80 27.85
N GLY A 325 -0.17 -8.18 29.00
CA GLY A 325 0.49 -8.55 30.27
C GLY A 325 1.88 -7.92 30.45
N SER A 326 2.94 -8.74 30.39
CA SER A 326 4.33 -8.30 30.68
C SER A 326 4.91 -7.50 29.52
N PHE A 327 5.36 -6.28 29.80
CA PHE A 327 5.83 -5.29 28.80
C PHE A 327 7.27 -5.50 28.33
N LEU A 328 7.83 -6.68 28.51
CA LEU A 328 9.23 -6.90 28.17
C LEU A 328 9.37 -7.32 26.71
N PRO A 329 10.44 -6.90 26.02
CA PRO A 329 10.70 -7.31 24.64
C PRO A 329 10.94 -8.82 24.52
N SER A 330 11.26 -9.50 25.62
CA SER A 330 11.39 -10.96 25.67
C SER A 330 10.07 -11.72 25.65
N VAL A 331 8.94 -11.02 25.73
CA VAL A 331 7.60 -11.59 25.58
C VAL A 331 7.23 -11.54 24.10
N ASP A 332 6.88 -12.69 23.52
CA ASP A 332 6.55 -12.82 22.09
C ASP A 332 5.52 -11.78 21.62
N GLY A 333 4.58 -11.42 22.50
CA GLY A 333 3.53 -10.44 22.23
C GLY A 333 3.97 -8.98 22.23
N CYS A 334 5.19 -8.59 22.64
CA CYS A 334 5.62 -7.18 22.57
C CYS A 334 6.77 -6.97 21.58
N ASN A 335 7.20 -8.05 20.94
CA ASN A 335 8.37 -8.09 20.08
C ASN A 335 7.97 -8.17 18.61
N ILE A 336 8.62 -7.39 17.76
CA ILE A 336 8.44 -7.54 16.31
C ILE A 336 9.11 -8.83 15.85
N HIS A 337 8.36 -9.67 15.12
CA HIS A 337 8.83 -10.94 14.55
C HIS A 337 8.77 -10.93 13.02
N PRO A 338 9.86 -10.54 12.34
CA PRO A 338 9.98 -10.62 10.90
C PRO A 338 9.89 -12.05 10.37
N SER A 339 9.34 -12.18 9.17
CA SER A 339 9.12 -13.49 8.52
C SER A 339 10.43 -14.22 8.28
N ALA A 340 10.59 -15.41 8.88
CA ALA A 340 11.79 -16.25 8.75
C ALA A 340 12.13 -16.59 7.29
N LYS A 341 11.12 -16.68 6.43
CA LYS A 341 11.28 -16.86 4.98
C LYS A 341 12.16 -15.78 4.36
N TRP A 342 12.04 -14.54 4.82
CA TRP A 342 12.72 -13.39 4.24
C TRP A 342 14.01 -13.02 4.97
N ILE A 343 14.03 -13.13 6.30
CA ILE A 343 15.23 -12.81 7.09
C ILE A 343 16.24 -13.97 7.18
N GLY A 344 15.86 -15.18 6.74
CA GLY A 344 16.76 -16.34 6.66
C GLY A 344 16.99 -17.10 7.96
N TYR A 345 16.31 -16.74 9.05
CA TYR A 345 16.37 -17.43 10.34
C TYR A 345 15.08 -17.24 11.14
N ASP A 346 14.83 -18.11 12.11
CA ASP A 346 13.70 -17.95 13.03
C ASP A 346 14.00 -16.86 14.06
N SER A 347 13.10 -15.87 14.17
CA SER A 347 13.17 -14.82 15.20
C SER A 347 12.63 -15.28 16.56
N ARG A 348 12.17 -16.53 16.65
CA ARG A 348 11.69 -17.22 17.84
C ARG A 348 12.58 -18.44 18.16
N PRO A 349 12.83 -18.77 19.44
CA PRO A 349 12.48 -17.98 20.63
C PRO A 349 13.27 -16.66 20.69
N TRP A 350 12.77 -15.69 21.46
CA TRP A 350 13.39 -14.37 21.55
C TRP A 350 14.87 -14.43 21.97
N ARG A 351 15.70 -13.65 21.28
CA ARG A 351 17.12 -13.42 21.57
C ARG A 351 17.45 -11.97 21.28
N ILE A 352 18.19 -11.32 22.18
CA ILE A 352 18.49 -9.88 22.11
C ILE A 352 19.02 -9.43 20.75
N GLY A 353 19.97 -10.15 20.16
CA GLY A 353 20.59 -9.79 18.88
C GLY A 353 20.02 -10.48 17.64
N GLN A 354 18.93 -11.26 17.75
CA GLN A 354 18.40 -12.05 16.63
C GLN A 354 16.87 -11.91 16.51
N PRO A 355 16.38 -10.97 15.69
CA PRO A 355 17.10 -9.86 15.03
C PRO A 355 17.61 -8.75 15.99
N PRO A 356 18.45 -7.80 15.51
CA PRO A 356 18.95 -6.67 16.31
C PRO A 356 17.83 -5.85 16.96
N GLN A 357 18.06 -5.31 18.16
CA GLN A 357 17.05 -4.50 18.86
C GLN A 357 16.73 -3.19 18.14
N PHE A 358 17.69 -2.62 17.42
CA PHE A 358 17.50 -1.43 16.62
C PHE A 358 18.10 -1.63 15.23
N VAL A 359 17.49 -0.98 14.24
CA VAL A 359 18.02 -0.82 12.89
C VAL A 359 17.97 0.65 12.49
N GLU A 360 18.93 1.08 11.67
CA GLU A 360 19.17 2.50 11.38
C GLU A 360 18.74 2.86 9.95
N SER A 361 18.13 4.03 9.80
CA SER A 361 17.77 4.63 8.52
C SER A 361 19.02 4.94 7.70
N THR A 362 18.90 4.82 6.38
CA THR A 362 19.95 5.23 5.43
C THR A 362 19.46 6.34 4.50
N LEU A 363 18.40 7.05 4.89
CA LEU A 363 17.93 8.22 4.15
C LEU A 363 18.95 9.36 4.21
N PRO A 364 19.12 10.15 3.13
CA PRO A 364 20.03 11.28 3.10
C PRO A 364 19.42 12.50 3.82
N VAL A 365 19.34 12.42 5.15
CA VAL A 365 18.66 13.40 6.03
C VAL A 365 19.19 14.83 5.80
N ASP A 366 20.49 14.98 5.61
CA ASP A 366 21.14 16.26 5.32
C ASP A 366 20.58 16.91 4.05
N LYS A 367 20.50 16.15 2.95
CA LYS A 367 19.97 16.62 1.67
C LYS A 367 18.48 16.92 1.77
N MET A 368 17.71 16.06 2.44
CA MET A 368 16.26 16.21 2.59
C MET A 368 15.90 17.46 3.40
N ILE A 369 16.63 17.77 4.47
CA ILE A 369 16.42 18.99 5.27
C ILE A 369 16.90 20.22 4.48
N ALA A 370 18.08 20.17 3.86
CA ALA A 370 18.64 21.29 3.10
C ALA A 370 17.76 21.71 1.91
N ALA A 371 17.01 20.77 1.32
CA ALA A 371 16.09 21.05 0.22
C ALA A 371 14.93 21.99 0.60
N ASN A 372 14.64 22.16 1.89
CA ASN A 372 13.64 23.09 2.41
C ASN A 372 12.30 23.03 1.65
N THR A 373 11.81 21.79 1.44
CA THR A 373 10.67 21.49 0.55
C THR A 373 9.39 22.24 0.93
N GLY A 374 9.24 22.63 2.20
CA GLY A 374 8.11 23.42 2.68
C GLY A 374 7.95 24.79 2.03
N THR A 375 9.01 25.37 1.45
CA THR A 375 8.93 26.65 0.69
C THR A 375 8.27 26.50 -0.67
N ARG A 376 8.21 25.27 -1.21
CA ARG A 376 7.67 24.95 -2.54
C ARG A 376 6.20 24.54 -2.52
N VAL A 377 5.55 24.62 -1.35
CA VAL A 377 4.22 24.08 -1.12
C VAL A 377 3.30 25.17 -0.58
N PRO A 378 2.05 25.28 -1.08
CA PRO A 378 1.08 26.20 -0.50
C PRO A 378 0.88 25.94 0.99
N ARG A 379 1.01 26.98 1.80
CA ARG A 379 0.84 26.86 3.25
C ARG A 379 -0.64 26.61 3.58
N PRO A 380 -1.00 25.51 4.28
CA PRO A 380 -2.38 25.28 4.67
C PRO A 380 -2.80 26.21 5.82
N PRO A 381 -4.11 26.46 6.01
CA PRO A 381 -4.61 27.37 7.03
C PRO A 381 -4.10 27.04 8.44
N ASP A 382 -3.68 28.04 9.20
CA ASP A 382 -3.21 27.91 10.58
C ASP A 382 -2.00 26.96 10.76
N SER A 383 -1.25 26.65 9.69
CA SER A 383 0.03 25.95 9.84
C SER A 383 0.94 26.73 10.79
N GLN A 384 1.69 26.02 11.63
CA GLN A 384 2.59 26.57 12.63
C GLN A 384 4.07 26.50 12.22
N ALA A 385 4.36 26.07 10.99
CA ALA A 385 5.73 25.89 10.51
C ALA A 385 6.52 27.22 10.45
N ALA A 386 7.83 27.14 10.66
CA ALA A 386 8.72 28.30 10.68
C ALA A 386 8.86 28.95 9.30
N GLY A 387 9.24 30.23 9.26
CA GLY A 387 9.66 30.92 8.03
C GLY A 387 8.62 31.02 6.91
N GLY A 388 7.34 30.76 7.19
CA GLY A 388 6.27 30.74 6.17
C GLY A 388 6.15 29.42 5.40
N ASN A 389 6.92 28.38 5.75
CA ASN A 389 6.86 27.05 5.12
C ASN A 389 5.47 26.39 5.23
N ALA A 390 5.14 25.45 4.34
CA ALA A 390 3.95 24.62 4.56
C ALA A 390 4.08 23.78 5.84
N PHE A 391 5.15 22.98 5.93
CA PHE A 391 5.55 22.21 7.11
C PHE A 391 7.07 22.22 7.28
N ASP A 392 7.54 22.16 8.52
CA ASP A 392 8.97 21.97 8.80
C ASP A 392 9.38 20.51 8.53
N VAL A 393 10.65 20.29 8.19
CA VAL A 393 11.25 18.96 8.04
C VAL A 393 12.34 18.85 9.09
N VAL A 394 12.19 17.91 10.03
CA VAL A 394 13.11 17.74 11.16
C VAL A 394 13.67 16.33 11.19
N TRP A 395 14.86 16.18 11.77
CA TRP A 395 15.46 14.88 12.02
C TRP A 395 14.97 14.31 13.35
N GLY A 396 14.56 13.05 13.34
CA GLY A 396 14.06 12.29 14.48
C GLY A 396 15.04 11.23 14.94
N TYR A 397 15.78 11.52 16.01
CA TYR A 397 16.84 10.64 16.52
C TYR A 397 16.68 10.26 18.00
N ASP A 398 15.55 10.61 18.60
CA ASP A 398 15.17 10.08 19.91
C ASP A 398 14.83 8.60 19.84
N TYR A 399 15.06 7.86 20.91
CA TYR A 399 14.60 6.47 21.00
C TYR A 399 14.41 6.07 22.45
N GLY A 400 13.61 5.04 22.68
CA GLY A 400 13.31 4.52 24.00
C GLY A 400 13.97 3.18 24.21
N ILE A 401 14.54 2.97 25.39
CA ILE A 401 15.19 1.71 25.78
C ILE A 401 14.58 1.18 27.05
N PHE A 402 14.65 -0.15 27.24
CA PHE A 402 14.58 -0.74 28.57
C PHE A 402 15.97 -0.69 29.20
N THR A 403 16.08 -0.32 30.48
CA THR A 403 17.37 -0.28 31.20
C THR A 403 17.97 -1.68 31.36
N SER A 404 17.12 -2.70 31.36
CA SER A 404 17.48 -4.12 31.21
C SER A 404 16.38 -4.84 30.43
N CYS A 405 16.75 -5.83 29.61
CA CYS A 405 15.82 -6.66 28.85
C CYS A 405 14.86 -7.50 29.71
N THR A 406 15.12 -7.58 31.02
CA THR A 406 14.31 -8.32 32.00
C THR A 406 13.64 -7.40 33.02
N ALA A 407 13.75 -6.08 32.85
CA ALA A 407 13.16 -5.09 33.76
C ALA A 407 12.28 -4.11 32.98
N SER A 408 11.16 -3.71 33.57
CA SER A 408 10.20 -2.81 32.93
C SER A 408 10.60 -1.33 33.03
N GLU A 409 11.73 -1.02 33.65
CA GLU A 409 12.25 0.35 33.72
C GLU A 409 12.74 0.78 32.34
N THR A 410 12.36 1.99 31.94
CA THR A 410 12.64 2.53 30.62
C THR A 410 13.34 3.88 30.71
N GLN A 411 14.06 4.22 29.64
CA GLN A 411 14.71 5.50 29.48
C GLN A 411 14.46 6.02 28.05
N SER A 412 14.08 7.28 27.93
CA SER A 412 14.08 7.99 26.66
C SER A 412 15.42 8.70 26.47
N LEU A 413 16.05 8.47 25.33
CA LEU A 413 17.32 9.08 24.95
C LEU A 413 17.09 10.17 23.90
N TYR A 414 17.89 11.23 23.98
CA TYR A 414 17.85 12.38 23.07
C TYR A 414 16.49 13.11 22.99
N SER A 415 15.69 13.03 24.06
CA SER A 415 14.39 13.69 24.17
C SER A 415 14.44 14.85 25.19
N PRO A 416 13.85 16.03 24.91
CA PRO A 416 13.20 16.39 23.65
C PRO A 416 14.19 16.58 22.50
N VAL A 417 13.75 16.24 21.28
CA VAL A 417 14.55 16.35 20.06
C VAL A 417 14.77 17.81 19.67
N SER A 418 16.02 18.18 19.35
CA SER A 418 16.34 19.48 18.76
C SER A 418 15.79 19.59 17.33
N THR A 419 15.18 20.73 16.99
CA THR A 419 14.74 21.02 15.62
C THR A 419 15.85 21.63 14.75
N THR A 420 17.03 21.88 15.30
CA THR A 420 18.21 22.35 14.55
C THR A 420 18.96 21.18 13.94
N TYR A 421 19.38 21.32 12.68
CA TYR A 421 20.20 20.34 11.98
C TYR A 421 21.54 20.95 11.49
N PRO A 422 22.69 20.30 11.73
CA PRO A 422 22.86 19.17 12.64
C PRO A 422 22.53 19.57 14.10
N PRO A 423 22.14 18.62 14.97
CA PRO A 423 21.86 18.94 16.37
C PRO A 423 23.15 19.36 17.11
N PRO A 424 23.04 20.14 18.21
CA PRO A 424 24.20 20.53 19.00
C PRO A 424 25.00 19.35 19.56
N VAL A 425 24.31 18.24 19.82
CA VAL A 425 24.89 16.96 20.24
C VAL A 425 24.43 15.92 19.24
N MET A 426 25.38 15.30 18.53
CA MET A 426 25.07 14.21 17.61
C MET A 426 24.64 12.97 18.40
N PRO A 427 23.55 12.29 18.00
CA PRO A 427 23.17 11.02 18.59
C PRO A 427 24.23 9.97 18.32
N SER A 428 24.39 9.05 19.26
CA SER A 428 25.20 7.84 19.08
C SER A 428 24.26 6.66 18.81
N PRO A 429 24.62 5.74 17.89
CA PRO A 429 23.82 4.56 17.63
C PRO A 429 23.54 3.74 18.90
N PRO A 430 22.36 3.12 19.04
CA PRO A 430 22.05 2.24 20.15
C PRO A 430 23.08 1.09 20.27
N SER A 431 23.50 0.76 21.49
CA SER A 431 24.35 -0.42 21.73
C SER A 431 23.59 -1.71 21.38
N ALA A 432 24.31 -2.70 20.84
CA ALA A 432 23.75 -4.03 20.53
C ALA A 432 23.21 -4.78 21.76
N SER A 433 23.62 -4.39 22.97
CA SER A 433 23.14 -4.96 24.23
C SER A 433 21.89 -4.26 24.79
N THR A 434 21.41 -3.21 24.11
CA THR A 434 20.28 -2.40 24.57
C THR A 434 18.97 -2.97 24.06
N CYS A 435 17.98 -3.12 24.93
CA CYS A 435 16.65 -3.59 24.54
C CYS A 435 15.74 -2.44 24.11
N ALA A 436 15.10 -2.60 22.94
CA ALA A 436 14.26 -1.55 22.38
C ALA A 436 12.95 -1.42 23.14
N ARG A 437 12.57 -0.18 23.46
CA ARG A 437 11.23 0.19 23.90
C ARG A 437 10.50 0.98 22.82
N SER A 438 11.18 1.83 22.06
CA SER A 438 10.59 2.54 20.93
C SER A 438 11.68 3.00 19.98
N GLY A 439 11.39 3.06 18.68
CA GLY A 439 12.20 3.83 17.73
C GLY A 439 11.91 5.32 17.83
N SER A 440 12.54 6.11 16.95
CA SER A 440 12.27 7.54 16.78
C SER A 440 10.83 7.82 16.39
N GLY A 441 10.23 6.89 15.64
CA GLY A 441 8.82 6.91 15.28
C GLY A 441 7.84 6.46 16.38
N GLY A 442 8.33 6.10 17.56
CA GLY A 442 7.52 5.52 18.63
C GLY A 442 7.54 3.98 18.63
N ASP A 443 6.47 3.37 19.12
CA ASP A 443 6.33 1.93 19.31
C ASP A 443 5.08 1.34 18.64
N TYR A 444 4.40 2.09 17.77
CA TYR A 444 3.22 1.60 17.08
C TYR A 444 3.57 0.99 15.70
N LEU A 445 2.56 0.72 14.87
CA LEU A 445 2.73 0.10 13.56
C LEU A 445 3.61 0.90 12.58
N SER A 446 3.76 2.21 12.79
CA SER A 446 4.73 3.03 12.03
C SER A 446 6.16 2.55 12.26
N ASN A 447 6.56 2.37 13.52
CA ASN A 447 7.84 1.80 13.91
C ASN A 447 7.99 0.36 13.38
N GLU A 448 6.94 -0.45 13.43
CA GLU A 448 7.01 -1.83 12.93
C GLU A 448 7.26 -1.92 11.43
N SER A 449 6.54 -1.13 10.62
CA SER A 449 6.79 -1.08 9.17
C SER A 449 8.21 -0.61 8.83
N ALA A 450 8.69 0.40 9.55
CA ALA A 450 10.03 0.94 9.39
C ALA A 450 11.10 -0.10 9.77
N TYR A 451 10.96 -0.72 10.95
CA TYR A 451 11.87 -1.75 11.44
C TYR A 451 11.97 -2.92 10.47
N ARG A 452 10.84 -3.45 9.99
CA ARG A 452 10.81 -4.58 9.06
C ARG A 452 11.43 -4.25 7.70
N ALA A 453 11.15 -3.06 7.15
CA ALA A 453 11.75 -2.62 5.87
C ALA A 453 13.27 -2.43 5.98
N THR A 454 13.71 -1.73 7.03
CA THR A 454 15.12 -1.43 7.29
C THR A 454 15.90 -2.71 7.61
N LEU A 455 15.36 -3.61 8.43
CA LEU A 455 15.97 -4.90 8.69
C LEU A 455 16.09 -5.74 7.41
N LEU A 456 15.04 -5.75 6.57
CA LEU A 456 15.06 -6.52 5.32
C LEU A 456 16.17 -6.02 4.38
N ARG A 457 16.40 -4.71 4.30
CA ARG A 457 17.55 -4.13 3.58
C ARG A 457 18.86 -4.71 4.10
N ASP A 458 19.05 -4.70 5.42
CA ASP A 458 20.30 -5.12 6.08
C ASP A 458 20.58 -6.61 5.88
N VAL A 459 19.59 -7.47 6.11
CA VAL A 459 19.75 -8.94 5.95
C VAL A 459 19.94 -9.35 4.49
N MET A 460 19.42 -8.57 3.55
CA MET A 460 19.64 -8.78 2.11
C MET A 460 20.91 -8.10 1.59
N GLY A 461 21.68 -7.43 2.45
CA GLY A 461 22.97 -6.82 2.11
C GLY A 461 22.88 -5.64 1.14
N LEU A 462 21.76 -4.92 1.13
CA LEU A 462 21.55 -3.80 0.21
C LEU A 462 22.16 -2.51 0.76
N THR A 463 22.76 -1.70 -0.11
CA THR A 463 23.33 -0.37 0.23
C THR A 463 22.47 0.79 -0.27
N ILE A 464 21.16 0.56 -0.40
CA ILE A 464 20.19 1.55 -0.88
C ILE A 464 19.64 2.40 0.28
N PRO A 465 19.14 3.63 0.01
CA PRO A 465 18.40 4.39 1.01
C PRO A 465 17.11 3.68 1.42
N VAL A 466 17.00 3.35 2.70
CA VAL A 466 15.78 2.85 3.34
C VAL A 466 15.54 3.56 4.66
N GLY A 467 14.33 4.02 4.90
CA GLY A 467 13.96 4.61 6.18
C GLY A 467 12.48 4.96 6.29
N HIS A 468 12.17 5.80 7.27
CA HIS A 468 10.81 6.17 7.60
C HIS A 468 10.61 7.68 7.67
N ILE A 469 9.47 8.14 7.15
CA ILE A 469 9.03 9.53 7.23
C ILE A 469 7.67 9.57 7.93
N HIS A 470 7.63 10.19 9.10
CA HIS A 470 6.37 10.62 9.69
C HIS A 470 5.91 11.92 9.03
N THR A 471 4.66 11.95 8.57
CA THR A 471 4.02 13.16 8.04
C THR A 471 3.33 13.95 9.17
N PRO A 472 3.01 15.24 8.96
CA PRO A 472 2.09 15.96 9.82
C PRO A 472 0.70 15.31 9.86
N VAL A 473 -0.12 15.69 10.86
CA VAL A 473 -1.53 15.29 10.95
C VAL A 473 -2.37 16.03 9.90
N MET A 474 -3.15 15.28 9.13
CA MET A 474 -4.02 15.83 8.07
C MET A 474 -5.42 16.19 8.54
N THR A 475 -5.96 15.49 9.55
CA THR A 475 -7.33 15.65 10.03
C THR A 475 -7.54 16.98 10.75
N ARG A 476 -7.73 18.04 9.97
CA ARG A 476 -7.98 19.41 10.42
C ARG A 476 -9.21 19.95 9.73
N PHE A 477 -10.26 20.20 10.49
CA PHE A 477 -11.52 20.75 9.99
C PHE A 477 -11.72 22.18 10.49
N LEU A 478 -12.57 22.94 9.82
CA LEU A 478 -13.10 24.20 10.32
C LEU A 478 -13.95 23.93 11.57
N ALA A 479 -14.01 24.90 12.48
CA ALA A 479 -14.85 24.80 13.67
C ALA A 479 -16.33 24.71 13.26
N GLY A 480 -17.09 23.79 13.87
CA GLY A 480 -18.51 23.57 13.54
C GLY A 480 -18.76 22.57 12.40
N ASN A 481 -17.72 22.00 11.79
CA ASN A 481 -17.84 21.02 10.72
C ASN A 481 -17.77 19.57 11.21
N GLU A 482 -18.17 19.28 12.45
CA GLU A 482 -18.12 17.94 13.03
C GLU A 482 -18.91 16.91 12.20
N SER A 483 -20.03 17.35 11.61
CA SER A 483 -20.92 16.55 10.76
C SER A 483 -20.53 16.47 9.28
N GLU A 484 -19.51 17.20 8.85
CA GLU A 484 -19.09 17.23 7.43
C GLU A 484 -18.05 16.15 7.12
N ILE A 485 -18.16 15.51 5.95
CA ILE A 485 -17.21 14.50 5.47
C ILE A 485 -15.85 15.12 5.18
N THR A 486 -15.83 16.32 4.63
CA THR A 486 -14.63 17.07 4.26
C THR A 486 -14.93 18.57 4.31
N ASP A 487 -13.88 19.39 4.36
CA ASP A 487 -13.98 20.84 4.17
C ASP A 487 -12.69 21.41 3.57
N SER A 488 -12.70 22.71 3.24
CA SER A 488 -11.56 23.37 2.62
C SER A 488 -10.27 23.31 3.45
N LYS A 489 -10.35 23.22 4.79
CA LYS A 489 -9.18 23.11 5.65
C LYS A 489 -8.60 21.71 5.58
N PHE A 490 -9.43 20.67 5.69
CA PHE A 490 -8.98 19.28 5.57
C PHE A 490 -8.30 19.05 4.21
N GLU A 491 -8.93 19.55 3.14
CA GLU A 491 -8.42 19.45 1.78
C GLU A 491 -7.09 20.20 1.58
N ALA A 492 -6.93 21.39 2.15
CA ALA A 492 -5.69 22.15 2.08
C ALA A 492 -4.54 21.44 2.82
N TYR A 493 -4.80 20.87 4.01
CA TYR A 493 -3.79 20.10 4.73
C TYR A 493 -3.37 18.85 3.95
N ARG A 494 -4.34 18.11 3.40
CA ARG A 494 -4.07 16.94 2.58
C ARG A 494 -3.19 17.28 1.37
N ALA A 495 -3.60 18.26 0.58
CA ALA A 495 -2.86 18.66 -0.61
C ALA A 495 -1.43 19.10 -0.29
N ALA A 496 -1.24 19.88 0.78
CA ALA A 496 0.07 20.34 1.21
C ALA A 496 0.96 19.18 1.71
N ILE A 497 0.43 18.25 2.52
CA ILE A 497 1.19 17.11 3.03
C ILE A 497 1.59 16.17 1.88
N VAL A 498 0.64 15.81 1.02
CA VAL A 498 0.89 14.92 -0.13
C VAL A 498 1.93 15.55 -1.06
N LEU A 499 1.84 16.85 -1.37
CA LEU A 499 2.83 17.49 -2.22
C LEU A 499 4.21 17.55 -1.55
N GLN A 500 4.30 18.01 -0.30
CA GLN A 500 5.59 18.13 0.38
C GLN A 500 6.27 16.77 0.60
N GLY A 501 5.49 15.73 0.91
CA GLY A 501 5.98 14.36 1.01
C GLY A 501 6.59 13.86 -0.29
N ARG A 502 5.95 14.14 -1.45
CA ARG A 502 6.49 13.77 -2.76
C ARG A 502 7.82 14.45 -3.00
N LEU A 503 7.90 15.76 -2.70
CA LEU A 503 9.13 16.51 -2.85
C LEU A 503 10.26 15.90 -2.02
N LEU A 504 10.00 15.44 -0.78
CA LEU A 504 11.00 14.74 0.02
C LEU A 504 11.47 13.44 -0.65
N VAL A 505 10.56 12.64 -1.19
CA VAL A 505 10.89 11.42 -1.94
C VAL A 505 11.73 11.74 -3.19
N GLU A 506 11.38 12.80 -3.92
CA GLU A 506 12.14 13.28 -5.08
C GLU A 506 13.57 13.70 -4.68
N GLU A 507 13.78 14.30 -3.51
CA GLU A 507 15.13 14.65 -3.04
C GLU A 507 15.99 13.43 -2.71
N VAL A 508 15.39 12.34 -2.23
CA VAL A 508 16.12 11.07 -2.08
C VAL A 508 16.52 10.53 -3.45
N ALA A 509 15.62 10.56 -4.43
CA ALA A 509 15.91 10.13 -5.80
C ALA A 509 17.02 10.94 -6.49
N LYS A 510 17.04 12.27 -6.28
CA LYS A 510 18.11 13.16 -6.78
C LYS A 510 19.47 12.94 -6.11
N SER A 511 19.50 12.24 -4.98
CA SER A 511 20.72 11.98 -4.23
C SER A 511 21.57 10.84 -4.81
N LEU A 512 20.98 10.04 -5.71
CA LEU A 512 21.59 8.95 -6.50
C LEU A 512 22.00 9.45 -7.89
#